data_AF-A0A552KGV4-F1
#
_entry.id   AF-A0A552KGV4-F1
#
_cell.length_a   1.000
_cell.length_b   1.000
_cell.length_c   1.000
_cell.angle_alpha   90.00
_cell.angle_beta   90.00
_cell.angle_gamma   90.00
#
_symmetry.space_group_name_H-M   'P 1'
#
loop_
_entity.id
_entity.type
_entity.pdbx_description
1 polymer ?
#
loop_
_entity_poly.entity_id
_entity_poly.type
_entity_poly.pdbx_seq_one_letter_code
_entity_poly.pdbx_strand_id
1 'polypeptide(L)'
;MEKYLLYKKLLSDGLRKKANIIANELVLYWKETNDNNLLNEILNDGESNNINHILFKGIVFPHLLSGYHEGKLQETKLLIKHIQHFYSDQELWEKFEYKSERQLLIELLNSFPDDEWVKTTYICKFIDWLQFCGHEYPAGILYGMNGANAQECDDILSTIDNIHKIDQKNIYFEFLEDLKYKTVEYKSRLKSRYT
;
A
#
# COMPACT_ATOMS: atom_id res chain seq x y z
N MET A 1 -25.95 -9.62 -12.30
CA MET A 1 -25.06 -10.77 -12.62
C MET A 1 -24.82 -11.03 -14.11
N GLU A 2 -25.84 -11.19 -14.97
CA GLU A 2 -25.63 -11.50 -16.40
C GLU A 2 -24.70 -10.51 -17.13
N LYS A 3 -24.86 -9.20 -16.89
CA LYS A 3 -23.98 -8.18 -17.48
C LYS A 3 -22.51 -8.33 -17.06
N TYR A 4 -22.24 -8.74 -15.82
CA TYR A 4 -20.88 -8.95 -15.35
C TYR A 4 -20.24 -10.18 -16.01
N LEU A 5 -20.99 -11.26 -16.20
CA LEU A 5 -20.54 -12.42 -16.98
C LEU A 5 -20.27 -12.06 -18.44
N LEU A 6 -21.12 -11.23 -19.06
CA LEU A 6 -20.88 -10.70 -20.40
C LEU A 6 -19.60 -9.86 -20.47
N TYR A 7 -19.38 -8.98 -19.50
CA TYR A 7 -18.14 -8.22 -19.37
C TYR A 7 -16.91 -9.13 -19.32
N LYS A 8 -16.93 -10.17 -18.48
CA LYS A 8 -15.83 -11.14 -18.38
C LYS A 8 -15.59 -11.88 -19.70
N LYS A 9 -16.64 -12.32 -20.37
CA LYS A 9 -16.54 -12.97 -21.68
C LYS A 9 -15.93 -12.04 -22.74
N LEU A 10 -16.34 -10.78 -22.77
CA LEU A 10 -15.77 -9.81 -23.71
C LEU A 10 -14.28 -9.56 -23.45
N LEU A 11 -13.84 -9.59 -22.18
CA LEU A 11 -12.42 -9.53 -21.86
C LEU A 11 -11.65 -10.78 -22.31
N SER A 12 -12.19 -11.99 -22.07
CA SER A 12 -11.54 -13.24 -22.52
C SER A 12 -11.41 -13.30 -24.04
N ASP A 13 -12.37 -12.72 -24.76
CA ASP A 13 -12.39 -12.65 -26.22
C ASP A 13 -11.48 -11.53 -26.78
N GLY A 14 -10.77 -10.78 -25.92
CA GLY A 14 -9.91 -9.67 -26.31
C GLY A 14 -10.67 -8.39 -26.75
N LEU A 15 -11.99 -8.34 -26.58
CA LEU A 15 -12.87 -7.26 -27.02
C LEU A 15 -12.93 -6.10 -26.02
N ARG A 16 -11.77 -5.55 -25.66
CA ARG A 16 -11.62 -4.54 -24.58
C ARG A 16 -12.54 -3.32 -24.72
N LYS A 17 -12.73 -2.79 -25.94
CA LYS A 17 -13.63 -1.65 -26.17
C LYS A 17 -15.07 -1.96 -25.78
N LYS A 18 -15.57 -3.14 -26.16
CA LYS A 18 -16.93 -3.59 -25.80
C LYS A 18 -17.02 -3.89 -24.30
N ALA A 19 -16.01 -4.54 -23.73
CA ALA A 19 -15.95 -4.77 -22.29
C ALA A 19 -16.03 -3.46 -21.49
N ASN A 20 -15.30 -2.42 -21.90
CA ASN A 20 -15.34 -1.11 -21.23
C ASN A 20 -16.71 -0.42 -21.34
N ILE A 21 -17.49 -0.65 -22.39
CA ILE A 21 -18.88 -0.17 -22.47
C ILE A 21 -19.71 -0.85 -21.38
N ILE A 22 -19.64 -2.19 -21.27
CA ILE A 22 -20.35 -2.93 -20.23
C ILE A 22 -19.87 -2.54 -18.83
N ALA A 23 -18.58 -2.27 -18.64
CA ALA A 23 -18.05 -1.80 -17.37
C ALA A 23 -18.69 -0.47 -16.92
N ASN A 24 -18.86 0.48 -17.84
CA ASN A 24 -19.56 1.74 -17.53
C ASN A 24 -21.03 1.50 -17.18
N GLU A 25 -21.72 0.60 -17.90
CA GLU A 25 -23.11 0.24 -17.57
C GLU A 25 -23.21 -0.41 -16.17
N LEU A 26 -22.25 -1.24 -15.80
CA LEU A 26 -22.18 -1.83 -14.46
C LEU A 26 -21.96 -0.77 -13.37
N VAL A 27 -21.13 0.24 -13.63
CA VAL A 27 -20.92 1.36 -12.72
C VAL A 27 -22.22 2.14 -12.51
N LEU A 28 -22.95 2.46 -13.59
CA LEU A 28 -24.24 3.14 -13.51
C LEU A 28 -25.26 2.31 -12.71
N TYR A 29 -25.38 1.03 -13.04
CA TYR A 29 -26.26 0.10 -12.34
C TYR A 29 -25.94 0.03 -10.84
N TRP A 30 -24.66 -0.10 -10.47
CA TRP A 30 -24.25 -0.17 -9.08
C TRP A 30 -24.53 1.13 -8.32
N LYS A 31 -24.33 2.29 -8.93
CA LYS A 31 -24.66 3.59 -8.32
C LYS A 31 -26.14 3.74 -7.98
N GLU A 32 -27.02 3.14 -8.78
CA GLU A 32 -28.47 3.18 -8.56
C GLU A 32 -28.95 2.14 -7.55
N THR A 33 -28.29 1.00 -7.47
CA THR A 33 -28.79 -0.17 -6.72
C THR A 33 -28.00 -0.52 -5.48
N ASN A 34 -26.75 -0.07 -5.39
CA ASN A 34 -25.77 -0.48 -4.39
C ASN A 34 -25.67 -2.02 -4.25
N ASP A 35 -25.70 -2.73 -5.39
CA ASP A 35 -25.69 -4.20 -5.43
C ASP A 35 -24.39 -4.78 -4.85
N ASN A 36 -24.47 -5.24 -3.60
CA ASN A 36 -23.36 -5.87 -2.88
C ASN A 36 -22.91 -7.19 -3.52
N ASN A 37 -23.79 -7.92 -4.23
CA ASN A 37 -23.37 -9.15 -4.89
C ASN A 37 -22.43 -8.85 -6.05
N LEU A 38 -22.72 -7.81 -6.84
CA LEU A 38 -21.83 -7.35 -7.90
C LEU A 38 -20.47 -6.89 -7.33
N LEU A 39 -20.48 -6.12 -6.25
CA LEU A 39 -19.24 -5.68 -5.58
C LEU A 39 -18.40 -6.88 -5.13
N ASN A 40 -19.01 -7.84 -4.43
CA ASN A 40 -18.31 -9.04 -3.94
C ASN A 40 -17.73 -9.86 -5.08
N GLU A 41 -18.45 -10.01 -6.19
CA GLU A 41 -17.97 -10.70 -7.38
C GLU A 41 -16.74 -10.01 -8.00
N ILE A 42 -16.76 -8.67 -8.09
CA ILE A 42 -15.62 -7.89 -8.58
C ILE A 42 -14.42 -8.04 -7.64
N LEU A 43 -14.63 -8.01 -6.32
CA LEU A 43 -13.56 -8.16 -5.33
C LEU A 43 -12.95 -9.57 -5.33
N ASN A 44 -13.80 -10.61 -5.43
CA ASN A 44 -13.36 -12.00 -5.49
C ASN A 44 -12.55 -12.29 -6.78
N ASP A 45 -13.00 -11.79 -7.93
CA ASP A 45 -12.22 -11.89 -9.17
C ASP A 45 -10.93 -11.04 -9.10
N GLY A 46 -10.97 -9.95 -8.34
CA GLY A 46 -9.90 -8.98 -8.11
C GLY A 46 -8.79 -9.45 -7.18
N GLU A 47 -8.84 -10.68 -6.66
CA GLU A 47 -7.79 -11.21 -5.77
C GLU A 47 -6.39 -11.21 -6.40
N SER A 48 -6.29 -11.11 -7.74
CA SER A 48 -5.07 -11.03 -8.54
C SER A 48 -4.53 -9.61 -8.83
N ASN A 49 -5.00 -8.57 -8.11
CA ASN A 49 -4.63 -7.15 -8.30
C ASN A 49 -5.06 -6.52 -9.64
N ASN A 50 -5.83 -7.23 -10.49
CA ASN A 50 -6.20 -6.78 -11.83
C ASN A 50 -7.68 -6.41 -11.97
N ILE A 51 -8.17 -5.50 -11.12
CA ILE A 51 -9.50 -4.92 -11.32
C ILE A 51 -9.40 -3.89 -12.44
N ASN A 52 -10.31 -3.91 -13.42
CA ASN A 52 -10.34 -2.89 -14.46
C ASN A 52 -10.57 -1.50 -13.84
N HIS A 53 -9.81 -0.51 -14.28
CA HIS A 53 -9.82 0.84 -13.71
C HIS A 53 -11.21 1.49 -13.66
N ILE A 54 -12.07 1.22 -14.65
CA ILE A 54 -13.45 1.74 -14.68
C ILE A 54 -14.27 1.17 -13.51
N LEU A 55 -14.20 -0.14 -13.30
CA LEU A 55 -14.89 -0.82 -12.20
C LEU A 55 -14.28 -0.43 -10.85
N PHE A 56 -12.94 -0.31 -10.79
CA PHE A 56 -12.27 0.13 -9.57
C PHE A 56 -12.73 1.53 -9.16
N LYS A 57 -12.58 2.52 -10.06
CA LYS A 57 -12.97 3.92 -9.80
C LYS A 57 -14.46 4.08 -9.51
N GLY A 58 -15.31 3.33 -10.20
CA GLY A 58 -16.75 3.54 -10.17
C GLY A 58 -17.52 2.76 -9.11
N ILE A 59 -16.99 1.62 -8.65
CA ILE A 59 -17.67 0.68 -7.74
C ILE A 59 -16.82 0.39 -6.51
N VAL A 60 -15.60 -0.11 -6.71
CA VAL A 60 -14.76 -0.63 -5.62
C VAL A 60 -14.26 0.51 -4.74
N PHE A 61 -13.63 1.53 -5.33
CA PHE A 61 -13.03 2.62 -4.58
C PHE A 61 -14.02 3.37 -3.67
N PRO A 62 -15.23 3.77 -4.12
CA PRO A 62 -16.21 4.38 -3.23
C PRO A 62 -16.55 3.54 -2.00
N HIS A 63 -16.71 2.23 -2.17
CA HIS A 63 -16.95 1.31 -1.05
C HIS A 63 -15.77 1.24 -0.09
N LEU A 64 -14.56 1.07 -0.64
CA LEU A 64 -13.34 0.99 0.15
C LEU A 64 -13.05 2.28 0.91
N LEU A 65 -13.27 3.44 0.28
CA LEU A 65 -13.08 4.75 0.91
C LEU A 65 -14.04 4.96 2.08
N SER A 66 -15.32 4.58 1.93
CA SER A 66 -16.30 4.62 3.03
C SER A 66 -15.84 3.74 4.19
N GLY A 67 -15.44 2.50 3.90
CA GLY A 67 -14.95 1.57 4.92
C GLY A 67 -13.70 2.08 5.64
N TYR A 68 -12.77 2.72 4.93
CA TYR A 68 -11.61 3.37 5.53
C TYR A 68 -12.00 4.49 6.50
N HIS A 69 -12.89 5.39 6.10
CA HIS A 69 -13.37 6.47 6.97
C HIS A 69 -14.14 5.94 8.19
N GLU A 70 -14.78 4.78 8.06
CA GLU A 70 -15.44 4.06 9.16
C GLU A 70 -14.47 3.24 10.04
N GLY A 71 -13.17 3.24 9.72
CA GLY A 71 -12.15 2.51 10.48
C GLY A 71 -12.22 0.99 10.28
N LYS A 72 -12.77 0.51 9.16
CA LYS A 72 -12.89 -0.91 8.89
C LYS A 72 -11.57 -1.50 8.37
N LEU A 73 -11.15 -2.56 9.04
CA LEU A 73 -9.89 -3.25 8.76
C LEU A 73 -9.81 -3.79 7.33
N GLN A 74 -10.83 -4.54 6.88
CA GLN A 74 -10.76 -5.26 5.61
C GLN A 74 -10.71 -4.32 4.41
N GLU A 75 -11.51 -3.27 4.42
CA GLU A 75 -11.55 -2.25 3.38
C GLU A 75 -10.22 -1.50 3.30
N THR A 76 -9.60 -1.20 4.44
CA THR A 76 -8.27 -0.58 4.48
C THR A 76 -7.18 -1.53 3.96
N LYS A 77 -7.24 -2.83 4.28
CA LYS A 77 -6.34 -3.85 3.70
C LYS A 77 -6.47 -3.90 2.18
N LEU A 78 -7.70 -3.83 1.66
CA LEU A 78 -7.97 -3.81 0.23
C LEU A 78 -7.48 -2.52 -0.44
N LEU A 79 -7.58 -1.35 0.21
CA LEU A 79 -6.99 -0.11 -0.30
C LEU A 79 -5.47 -0.22 -0.48
N ILE A 80 -4.78 -0.78 0.52
CA ILE A 80 -3.33 -1.03 0.46
C ILE A 80 -3.00 -1.97 -0.70
N LYS A 81 -3.73 -3.08 -0.82
CA LYS A 81 -3.55 -4.06 -1.91
C LYS A 81 -3.70 -3.42 -3.29
N HIS A 82 -4.63 -2.47 -3.44
CA HIS A 82 -4.95 -1.81 -4.70
C HIS A 82 -4.29 -0.43 -4.85
N ILE A 83 -3.24 -0.12 -4.07
CA ILE A 83 -2.63 1.22 -4.04
C ILE A 83 -2.14 1.70 -5.43
N GLN A 84 -1.80 0.76 -6.32
CA GLN A 84 -1.33 1.06 -7.68
C GLN A 84 -2.36 1.82 -8.54
N HIS A 85 -3.66 1.68 -8.25
CA HIS A 85 -4.70 2.44 -8.95
C HIS A 85 -4.65 3.95 -8.64
N PHE A 86 -4.08 4.35 -7.51
CA PHE A 86 -3.93 5.77 -7.16
C PHE A 86 -2.78 6.44 -7.91
N TYR A 87 -1.70 5.69 -8.17
CA TYR A 87 -0.56 6.23 -8.91
C TYR A 87 -0.89 6.55 -10.38
N SER A 88 -1.89 5.90 -10.96
CA SER A 88 -2.34 6.14 -12.34
C SER A 88 -3.52 7.11 -12.45
N ASP A 89 -4.13 7.53 -11.34
CA ASP A 89 -5.31 8.40 -11.31
C ASP A 89 -5.22 9.40 -10.14
N GLN A 90 -4.70 10.58 -10.44
CA GLN A 90 -4.44 11.63 -9.44
C GLN A 90 -5.72 12.09 -8.72
N GLU A 91 -6.88 12.08 -9.40
CA GLU A 91 -8.16 12.46 -8.79
C GLU A 91 -8.58 11.45 -7.71
N LEU A 92 -8.32 10.16 -7.93
CA LEU A 92 -8.56 9.14 -6.92
C LEU A 92 -7.64 9.33 -5.72
N TRP A 93 -6.37 9.65 -5.97
CA TRP A 93 -5.40 9.82 -4.90
C TRP A 93 -5.68 11.06 -4.05
N GLU A 94 -6.15 12.15 -4.68
CA GLU A 94 -6.58 13.37 -3.98
C GLU A 94 -7.74 13.09 -3.01
N LYS A 95 -8.75 12.32 -3.45
CA LYS A 95 -9.87 11.90 -2.59
C LYS A 95 -9.44 11.03 -1.41
N PHE A 96 -8.23 10.51 -1.46
CA PHE A 96 -7.60 9.71 -0.43
C PHE A 96 -6.40 10.43 0.21
N GLU A 97 -6.39 11.76 0.13
CA GLU A 97 -5.45 12.68 0.77
C GLU A 97 -3.97 12.38 0.48
N TYR A 98 -3.69 11.86 -0.71
CA TYR A 98 -2.34 11.46 -1.11
C TYR A 98 -1.66 10.49 -0.14
N LYS A 99 -2.42 9.70 0.62
CA LYS A 99 -1.86 8.73 1.56
C LYS A 99 -1.03 7.70 0.81
N SER A 100 0.18 7.48 1.30
CA SER A 100 1.07 6.44 0.83
C SER A 100 0.74 5.10 1.49
N GLU A 101 1.12 4.01 0.83
CA GLU A 101 1.03 2.65 1.38
C GLU A 101 1.65 2.55 2.78
N ARG A 102 2.79 3.21 3.01
CA ARG A 102 3.48 3.23 4.31
C ARG A 102 2.65 3.89 5.40
N GLN A 103 2.01 5.03 5.10
CA GLN A 103 1.16 5.73 6.06
C GLN A 103 -0.03 4.86 6.47
N LEU A 104 -0.66 4.19 5.51
CA LEU A 104 -1.79 3.29 5.78
C LEU A 104 -1.40 2.08 6.62
N LEU A 105 -0.23 1.48 6.36
CA LEU A 105 0.27 0.38 7.18
C LEU A 105 0.56 0.82 8.62
N ILE A 106 1.10 2.02 8.83
CA ILE A 106 1.30 2.60 10.16
C ILE A 106 -0.05 2.82 10.86
N GLU A 107 -1.02 3.41 10.17
CA GLU A 107 -2.38 3.64 10.71
C GLU A 107 -3.07 2.32 11.10
N LEU A 108 -2.96 1.30 10.24
CA LEU A 108 -3.51 -0.03 10.52
C LEU A 108 -2.82 -0.70 11.70
N LEU A 109 -1.49 -0.63 11.79
CA LEU A 109 -0.75 -1.23 12.89
C LEU A 109 -1.10 -0.58 14.23
N ASN A 110 -1.29 0.74 14.25
CA ASN A 110 -1.71 1.46 15.45
C ASN A 110 -3.14 1.08 15.87
N SER A 111 -4.04 0.87 14.91
CA SER A 111 -5.45 0.55 15.19
C SER A 111 -5.68 -0.93 15.48
N PHE A 112 -4.89 -1.81 14.87
CA PHE A 112 -5.02 -3.27 14.91
C PHE A 112 -3.66 -3.93 15.18
N PRO A 113 -3.04 -3.68 16.35
CA PRO A 113 -1.67 -4.10 16.65
C PRO A 113 -1.49 -5.62 16.70
N ASP A 114 -2.58 -6.38 16.88
CA ASP A 114 -2.54 -7.84 16.97
C ASP A 114 -2.85 -8.55 15.64
N ASP A 115 -3.20 -7.82 14.57
CA ASP A 115 -3.52 -8.43 13.28
C ASP A 115 -2.25 -8.91 12.56
N GLU A 116 -2.15 -10.24 12.40
CA GLU A 116 -0.96 -10.88 11.82
C GLU A 116 -0.68 -10.50 10.37
N TRP A 117 -1.71 -10.23 9.56
CA TRP A 117 -1.51 -9.76 8.20
C TRP A 117 -0.90 -8.36 8.21
N VAL A 118 -1.38 -7.47 9.09
CA VAL A 118 -0.85 -6.10 9.22
C VAL A 118 0.60 -6.16 9.68
N LYS A 119 0.93 -6.93 10.72
CA LYS A 119 2.31 -7.11 11.20
C LYS A 119 3.24 -7.63 10.10
N THR A 120 2.83 -8.70 9.43
CA THR A 120 3.63 -9.34 8.37
C THR A 120 3.86 -8.38 7.21
N THR A 121 2.80 -7.72 6.74
CA THR A 121 2.87 -6.79 5.61
C THR A 121 3.71 -5.57 5.95
N TYR A 122 3.57 -5.03 7.17
CA TYR A 122 4.40 -3.95 7.68
C TYR A 122 5.88 -4.35 7.68
N ILE A 123 6.23 -5.48 8.31
CA ILE A 123 7.62 -5.95 8.40
C ILE A 123 8.21 -6.12 7.00
N CYS A 124 7.56 -6.88 6.12
CA CYS A 124 8.06 -7.11 4.76
C CYS A 124 8.31 -5.78 4.02
N LYS A 125 7.35 -4.86 4.05
CA LYS A 125 7.45 -3.60 3.33
C LYS A 125 8.58 -2.71 3.84
N PHE A 126 8.73 -2.62 5.17
CA PHE A 126 9.74 -1.77 5.76
C PHE A 126 11.13 -2.42 5.72
N ILE A 127 11.25 -3.74 5.72
CA ILE A 127 12.53 -4.42 5.47
C ILE A 127 13.04 -4.12 4.05
N ASP A 128 12.19 -4.23 3.02
CA ASP A 128 12.58 -3.89 1.64
C ASP A 128 13.08 -2.44 1.55
N TRP A 129 12.38 -1.51 2.21
CA TRP A 129 12.79 -0.11 2.28
C TRP A 129 14.11 0.09 3.04
N LEU A 130 14.30 -0.59 4.17
CA LEU A 130 15.54 -0.51 4.96
C LEU A 130 16.75 -1.09 4.21
N GLN A 131 16.56 -2.16 3.45
CA GLN A 131 17.60 -2.71 2.57
C GLN A 131 18.03 -1.67 1.53
N PHE A 132 17.06 -0.96 0.93
CA PHE A 132 17.35 0.16 0.06
C PHE A 132 18.09 1.29 0.80
N CYS A 133 17.72 1.65 2.03
CA CYS A 133 18.41 2.70 2.77
C CYS A 133 19.91 2.39 3.00
N GLY A 134 20.23 1.12 3.29
CA GLY A 134 21.60 0.69 3.60
C GLY A 134 22.50 0.39 2.39
N HIS A 135 21.98 0.37 1.16
CA HIS A 135 22.67 -0.25 0.03
C HIS A 135 23.92 0.49 -0.47
N GLU A 136 24.01 1.81 -0.21
CA GLU A 136 25.18 2.63 -0.58
C GLU A 136 26.20 2.77 0.54
N TYR A 137 26.02 2.07 1.67
CA TYR A 137 26.97 2.13 2.76
C TYR A 137 28.36 1.61 2.32
N PRO A 138 29.49 2.28 2.65
CA PRO A 138 29.63 3.40 3.58
C PRO A 138 29.54 4.80 2.96
N ALA A 139 29.33 4.91 1.63
CA ALA A 139 29.28 6.19 0.93
C ALA A 139 28.09 7.05 1.42
N GLY A 140 26.96 6.42 1.72
CA GLY A 140 25.80 7.07 2.31
C GLY A 140 24.82 6.09 2.94
N ILE A 141 23.83 6.65 3.64
CA ILE A 141 22.55 6.00 3.92
C ILE A 141 21.52 6.75 3.08
N LEU A 142 20.70 6.06 2.31
CA LEU A 142 19.72 6.69 1.45
C LEU A 142 18.39 6.92 2.15
N TYR A 143 17.71 7.98 1.71
CA TYR A 143 16.30 8.25 2.01
C TYR A 143 15.62 8.76 0.73
N GLY A 144 14.95 7.86 0.02
CA GLY A 144 14.49 8.14 -1.34
C GLY A 144 15.66 8.26 -2.31
N MET A 145 15.71 9.32 -3.11
CA MET A 145 16.76 9.50 -4.14
C MET A 145 18.05 10.15 -3.61
N ASN A 146 18.08 10.59 -2.36
CA ASN A 146 19.19 11.34 -1.79
C ASN A 146 19.77 10.64 -0.55
N GLY A 147 20.99 11.05 -0.17
CA GLY A 147 21.54 10.71 1.14
C GLY A 147 20.68 11.29 2.26
N ALA A 148 20.39 10.47 3.26
CA ALA A 148 19.60 10.83 4.43
C ALA A 148 20.21 12.03 5.16
N ASN A 149 19.37 12.94 5.64
CA ASN A 149 19.71 13.95 6.62
C ASN A 149 19.54 13.41 8.05
N ALA A 150 19.85 14.22 9.07
CA ALA A 150 19.80 13.77 10.46
C ALA A 150 18.41 13.34 10.95
N GLN A 151 17.34 14.00 10.49
CA GLN A 151 15.96 13.65 10.81
C GLN A 151 15.55 12.35 10.10
N GLU A 152 15.93 12.21 8.84
CA GLU A 152 15.68 10.99 8.07
C GLU A 152 16.42 9.77 8.65
N CYS A 153 17.61 9.97 9.23
CA CYS A 153 18.26 8.94 10.03
C CYS A 153 17.45 8.56 11.27
N ASP A 154 16.82 9.51 11.95
CA ASP A 154 15.95 9.22 13.10
C ASP A 154 14.70 8.42 12.69
N ASP A 155 14.12 8.73 11.54
CA ASP A 155 12.99 7.99 10.98
C ASP A 155 13.36 6.53 10.68
N ILE A 156 14.55 6.29 10.11
CA ILE A 156 15.09 4.94 9.86
C ILE A 156 15.27 4.20 11.19
N LEU A 157 15.92 4.82 12.18
CA LEU A 157 16.15 4.21 13.49
C LEU A 157 14.85 3.88 14.22
N SER A 158 13.87 4.79 14.18
CA SER A 158 12.54 4.56 14.75
C SER A 158 11.81 3.40 14.07
N THR A 159 11.95 3.28 12.75
CA THR A 159 11.38 2.16 12.00
C THR A 159 12.01 0.82 12.43
N ILE A 160 13.33 0.77 12.58
CA ILE A 160 14.04 -0.42 13.07
C ILE A 160 13.52 -0.83 14.47
N ASP A 161 13.42 0.14 15.38
CA ASP A 161 12.92 -0.12 16.74
C ASP A 161 11.45 -0.60 16.73
N ASN A 162 10.62 -0.10 15.82
CA ASN A 162 9.25 -0.57 15.66
C ASN A 162 9.20 -2.01 15.15
N ILE A 163 10.03 -2.38 14.16
CA ILE A 163 10.11 -3.77 13.67
C ILE A 163 10.53 -4.71 14.81
N HIS A 164 11.51 -4.36 15.64
CA HIS A 164 11.90 -5.20 16.78
C HIS A 164 10.76 -5.46 17.77
N LYS A 165 9.85 -4.49 17.98
CA LYS A 165 8.69 -4.68 18.87
C LYS A 165 7.66 -5.66 18.29
N ILE A 166 7.60 -5.77 16.97
CA ILE A 166 6.57 -6.55 16.25
C ILE A 166 7.10 -7.94 15.88
N ASP A 167 8.36 -8.05 15.46
CA ASP A 167 8.99 -9.30 15.01
C ASP A 167 9.40 -10.19 16.18
N GLN A 168 8.43 -10.92 16.73
CA GLN A 168 8.66 -11.86 17.83
C GLN A 168 9.64 -13.00 17.49
N LYS A 169 9.83 -13.29 16.19
CA LYS A 169 10.70 -14.38 15.73
C LYS A 169 12.13 -13.91 15.47
N ASN A 170 12.38 -12.60 15.52
CA ASN A 170 13.70 -12.00 15.29
C ASN A 170 14.32 -12.45 13.96
N ILE A 171 13.50 -12.60 12.91
CA ILE A 171 13.93 -13.10 11.60
C ILE A 171 14.98 -12.16 10.99
N TYR A 172 14.84 -10.85 11.21
CA TYR A 172 15.69 -9.82 10.61
C TYR A 172 16.69 -9.19 11.61
N PHE A 173 16.87 -9.77 12.79
CA PHE A 173 17.62 -9.14 13.88
C PHE A 173 19.04 -8.71 13.49
N GLU A 174 19.84 -9.61 12.89
CA GLU A 174 21.21 -9.30 12.51
C GLU A 174 21.30 -8.16 11.48
N PHE A 175 20.40 -8.18 10.49
CA PHE A 175 20.31 -7.13 9.47
C PHE A 175 19.94 -5.77 10.09
N LEU A 176 18.95 -5.77 10.99
CA LEU A 176 18.46 -4.56 11.63
C LEU A 176 19.53 -3.92 12.54
N GLU A 177 20.26 -4.71 13.31
CA GLU A 177 21.33 -4.21 14.18
C GLU A 177 22.52 -3.66 13.38
N ASP A 178 22.92 -4.34 12.29
CA ASP A 178 23.95 -3.83 11.38
C ASP A 178 23.54 -2.50 10.73
N LEU A 179 22.32 -2.40 10.21
CA LEU A 179 21.82 -1.16 9.62
C LEU A 179 21.68 -0.04 10.66
N LYS A 180 21.27 -0.37 11.89
CA LYS A 180 21.17 0.58 13.01
C LYS A 180 22.54 1.17 13.33
N TYR A 181 23.57 0.33 13.44
CA TYR A 181 24.95 0.77 13.62
C TYR A 181 25.41 1.70 12.49
N LYS A 182 25.25 1.27 11.24
CA LYS A 182 25.61 2.05 10.04
C LYS A 182 24.92 3.42 9.98
N THR A 183 23.64 3.46 10.36
CA THR A 183 22.83 4.68 10.38
C THR A 183 23.32 5.65 11.46
N VAL A 184 23.65 5.15 12.66
CA VAL A 184 24.22 5.98 13.75
C VAL A 184 25.59 6.56 13.37
N GLU A 185 26.45 5.74 12.76
CA GLU A 185 27.76 6.18 12.29
C GLU A 185 27.63 7.27 11.21
N TYR A 186 26.80 7.02 10.19
CA TYR A 186 26.53 7.99 9.13
C TYR A 186 25.94 9.30 9.69
N LYS A 187 24.95 9.24 10.59
CA LYS A 187 24.38 10.42 11.26
C LYS A 187 25.45 11.21 12.01
N SER A 188 26.42 10.55 12.63
CA SER A 188 27.52 11.20 13.33
C SER A 188 28.47 11.91 12.35
N ARG A 189 28.77 11.29 11.20
CA ARG A 189 29.56 11.90 10.12
C ARG A 189 28.89 13.13 9.51
N LEU A 190 27.56 13.17 9.46
CA LEU A 190 26.85 14.37 9.02
C LEU A 190 27.13 15.55 9.96
N LYS A 191 27.10 15.32 11.28
CA LYS A 191 27.35 16.39 12.28
C LYS A 191 28.76 16.95 12.20
N SER A 192 29.77 16.09 11.98
CA SER A 192 31.17 16.51 11.91
C SER A 192 31.55 17.26 10.62
N ARG A 193 30.72 17.20 9.56
CA ARG A 193 30.93 17.97 8.32
C ARG A 193 30.47 19.43 8.43
N TYR A 194 29.69 19.78 9.46
CA TYR A 194 29.17 21.13 9.69
C TYR A 194 29.79 21.83 10.92
N THR A 195 30.84 21.24 11.49
CA THR A 195 31.70 21.82 12.54
C THR A 195 33.07 22.12 11.98
#